data_AF-A0A427YLY4-F1
#
_entry.id   AF-A0A427YLY4-F1
#
_cell.length_a   1.000
_cell.length_b   1.000
_cell.length_c   1.000
_cell.angle_alpha   90.00
_cell.angle_beta   90.00
_cell.angle_gamma   90.00
#
_symmetry.space_group_name_H-M   'P 1'
#
loop_
_entity.id
_entity.type
_entity.pdbx_description
1 polymer ?
#
loop_
_entity_poly.entity_id
_entity_poly.type
_entity_poly.pdbx_seq_one_letter_code
_entity_poly.pdbx_strand_id
1 'polypeptide(L)'
;MSTPTNPAQSSANLFRRLAWQASIPLEIRLAEGEPGAGSGCDRYYIQAPRHSYLPLLIPEIRENLVELALDDQQLADTREEEWWFEEEPLGEGETGFAGQGACRWHWPLDLIHLHSLISRPASAPAPAPPPTASSPSSSSLASSPSPPQPLRLLLHLSHPPADKLLVSSSPEACRTQWINQLKEADFVRWRNTAKVTSLRKGDLEAGRLRPLHAHGLARPPPPDPPPSPASHSRPPSTDPSANPSGGGGGGGPKPESAYTVRALPIKVYLPDNAPVVQEVITPLNLD
;
A
#
# COMPACT_ATOMS: atom_id res chain seq x y z
N MET A 1 12.29 -40.07 -3.41
CA MET A 1 11.63 -39.90 -2.09
C MET A 1 11.27 -38.42 -1.96
N SER A 2 10.00 -38.08 -2.17
CA SER A 2 9.48 -36.72 -1.97
C SER A 2 9.25 -36.49 -0.48
N THR A 3 9.90 -35.48 0.10
CA THR A 3 9.65 -35.07 1.48
C THR A 3 8.21 -34.55 1.60
N PRO A 4 7.42 -34.99 2.60
CA PRO A 4 6.07 -34.49 2.79
C PRO A 4 6.13 -33.02 3.20
N THR A 5 5.53 -32.15 2.38
CA THR A 5 5.41 -30.71 2.67
C THR A 5 4.51 -30.50 3.88
N ASN A 6 4.97 -29.74 4.88
CA ASN A 6 4.20 -29.45 6.09
C ASN A 6 2.90 -28.68 5.73
N PRO A 7 1.70 -29.14 6.15
CA PRO A 7 0.43 -28.50 5.81
C PRO A 7 0.34 -27.05 6.28
N ALA A 8 0.94 -26.70 7.42
CA ALA A 8 0.97 -25.32 7.93
C ALA A 8 1.85 -24.39 7.08
N GLN A 9 2.95 -24.92 6.52
CA GLN A 9 3.76 -24.16 5.56
C GLN A 9 3.00 -23.98 4.23
N SER A 10 2.23 -24.99 3.83
CA SER A 10 1.41 -24.94 2.62
C SER A 10 0.30 -23.89 2.74
N SER A 11 -0.40 -23.82 3.87
CA SER A 11 -1.44 -22.80 4.13
C SER A 11 -0.85 -21.38 4.24
N ALA A 12 0.29 -21.21 4.90
CA ALA A 12 0.97 -19.90 4.98
C ALA A 12 1.42 -19.40 3.61
N ASN A 13 1.94 -20.30 2.75
CA ASN A 13 2.32 -19.94 1.38
C ASN A 13 1.11 -19.61 0.50
N LEU A 14 -0.02 -20.30 0.69
CA LEU A 14 -1.27 -19.96 0.02
C LEU A 14 -1.76 -18.58 0.46
N PHE A 15 -1.82 -18.31 1.76
CA PHE A 15 -2.24 -17.01 2.29
C PHE A 15 -1.39 -15.86 1.74
N ARG A 16 -0.05 -15.98 1.75
CA ARG A 16 0.85 -14.97 1.17
C ARG A 16 0.57 -14.71 -0.30
N ARG A 17 0.29 -15.77 -1.07
CA ARG A 17 -0.03 -15.66 -2.49
C ARG A 17 -1.35 -14.94 -2.70
N LEU A 18 -2.39 -15.31 -1.95
CA LEU A 18 -3.70 -14.66 -2.03
C LEU A 18 -3.61 -13.18 -1.63
N ALA A 19 -2.91 -12.86 -0.54
CA ALA A 19 -2.66 -11.48 -0.12
C ALA A 19 -1.90 -10.68 -1.18
N TRP A 20 -0.92 -11.29 -1.85
CA TRP A 20 -0.13 -10.65 -2.91
C TRP A 20 -0.90 -10.46 -4.22
N GLN A 21 -1.81 -11.37 -4.55
CA GLN A 21 -2.61 -11.35 -5.78
C GLN A 21 -3.92 -10.56 -5.63
N ALA A 22 -4.26 -10.14 -4.41
CA ALA A 22 -5.48 -9.39 -4.17
C ALA A 22 -5.45 -8.02 -4.87
N SER A 23 -6.57 -7.67 -5.50
CA SER A 23 -6.78 -6.40 -6.21
C SER A 23 -7.90 -5.58 -5.56
N ILE A 24 -7.97 -4.30 -5.96
CA ILE A 24 -9.12 -3.44 -5.71
C ILE A 24 -9.67 -2.91 -7.04
N PRO A 25 -11.01 -2.78 -7.18
CA PRO A 25 -11.62 -2.08 -8.29
C PRO A 25 -11.39 -0.57 -8.16
N LEU A 26 -10.83 0.05 -9.19
CA LEU A 26 -10.70 1.50 -9.32
C LEU A 26 -11.59 2.01 -10.46
N GLU A 27 -12.22 3.15 -10.23
CA GLU A 27 -12.87 3.99 -11.25
C GLU A 27 -12.16 5.33 -11.25
N ILE A 28 -11.53 5.69 -12.37
CA ILE A 28 -10.77 6.93 -12.52
C ILE A 28 -11.48 7.78 -13.56
N ARG A 29 -11.87 9.00 -13.18
CA ARG A 29 -12.56 9.96 -14.03
C ARG A 29 -11.71 11.23 -14.18
N LEU A 30 -11.76 11.90 -15.34
CA LEU A 30 -11.18 13.24 -15.45
C LEU A 30 -11.96 14.24 -14.61
N ALA A 31 -11.25 15.06 -13.83
CA ALA A 31 -11.87 16.06 -12.96
C ALA A 31 -12.67 17.10 -13.76
N GLU A 32 -13.71 17.66 -13.15
CA GLU A 32 -14.52 18.68 -13.81
C GLU A 32 -13.70 19.94 -14.09
N GLY A 33 -13.73 20.41 -15.33
CA GLY A 33 -12.95 21.57 -15.78
C GLY A 33 -11.61 21.23 -16.43
N GLU A 34 -11.14 19.98 -16.34
CA GLU A 34 -9.98 19.50 -17.10
C GLU A 34 -10.35 19.22 -18.56
N PRO A 35 -9.39 19.32 -19.51
CA PRO A 35 -9.63 18.96 -20.90
C PRO A 35 -10.05 17.49 -21.00
N GLY A 36 -11.05 17.20 -21.86
CA GLY A 36 -11.61 15.85 -22.02
C GLY A 36 -12.65 15.43 -20.97
N ALA A 37 -12.89 16.24 -19.93
CA ALA A 37 -13.93 15.97 -18.93
C ALA A 37 -15.34 15.97 -19.54
N GLY A 38 -16.16 14.97 -19.21
CA GLY A 38 -17.51 14.81 -19.76
C GLY A 38 -17.57 14.34 -21.22
N SER A 39 -16.42 14.00 -21.82
CA SER A 39 -16.39 13.28 -23.09
C SER A 39 -16.88 11.83 -22.90
N GLY A 40 -17.25 11.14 -23.98
CA GLY A 40 -17.72 9.75 -23.91
C GLY A 40 -16.70 8.74 -23.37
N CYS A 41 -15.43 9.15 -23.24
CA CYS A 41 -14.30 8.34 -22.78
C CYS A 41 -13.66 8.93 -21.51
N ASP A 42 -14.39 9.68 -20.70
CA ASP A 42 -13.86 10.38 -19.51
C ASP A 42 -13.62 9.48 -18.28
N ARG A 43 -13.88 8.18 -18.40
CA ARG A 43 -13.78 7.19 -17.31
C ARG A 43 -12.97 5.97 -17.72
N TYR A 44 -12.13 5.52 -16.80
CA TYR A 44 -11.31 4.33 -16.91
C TYR A 44 -11.45 3.44 -15.69
N TYR A 45 -11.61 2.13 -15.92
CA TYR A 45 -11.80 1.15 -14.86
C TYR A 45 -10.65 0.15 -14.88
N ILE A 46 -10.05 -0.10 -13.71
CA ILE A 46 -8.92 -1.02 -13.59
C ILE A 46 -9.00 -1.85 -12.30
N GLN A 47 -8.52 -3.09 -12.35
CA GLN A 47 -8.28 -3.93 -11.18
C GLN A 47 -6.82 -3.76 -10.74
N ALA A 48 -6.58 -2.87 -9.79
CA ALA A 48 -5.23 -2.55 -9.35
C ALA A 48 -4.79 -3.44 -8.17
N PRO A 49 -3.52 -3.91 -8.10
CA PRO A 49 -3.03 -4.68 -6.96
C PRO A 49 -3.08 -3.87 -5.65
N ARG A 50 -3.55 -4.50 -4.56
CA ARG A 50 -3.72 -3.86 -3.23
C ARG A 50 -2.47 -3.16 -2.69
N HIS A 51 -1.30 -3.73 -2.96
CA HIS A 51 0.00 -3.24 -2.49
C HIS A 51 0.70 -2.29 -3.48
N SER A 52 0.05 -1.92 -4.58
CA SER A 52 0.55 -0.90 -5.52
C SER A 52 0.24 0.52 -5.03
N TYR A 53 0.67 1.52 -5.80
CA TYR A 53 0.58 2.94 -5.49
C TYR A 53 0.07 3.70 -6.73
N LEU A 54 -0.64 4.81 -6.51
CA LEU A 54 -1.24 5.61 -7.59
C LEU A 54 -0.25 6.05 -8.68
N PRO A 55 0.97 6.56 -8.36
CA PRO A 55 1.93 6.98 -9.39
C PRO A 55 2.37 5.86 -10.34
N LEU A 56 2.27 4.60 -9.90
CA LEU A 56 2.65 3.46 -10.72
C LEU A 56 1.62 3.14 -11.80
N LEU A 57 0.38 3.63 -11.64
CA LEU A 57 -0.71 3.45 -12.60
C LEU A 57 -0.71 4.50 -13.70
N ILE A 58 0.03 5.61 -13.53
CA ILE A 58 0.03 6.76 -14.46
C ILE A 58 0.27 6.35 -15.92
N PRO A 59 1.26 5.48 -16.27
CA PRO A 59 1.48 5.10 -17.66
C PRO A 59 0.28 4.41 -18.30
N GLU A 60 -0.38 3.51 -17.57
CA GLU A 60 -1.56 2.79 -18.05
C GLU A 60 -2.78 3.70 -18.14
N ILE A 61 -2.96 4.59 -17.16
CA ILE A 61 -4.03 5.61 -17.18
C ILE A 61 -3.82 6.57 -18.35
N ARG A 62 -2.58 7.00 -18.61
CA ARG A 62 -2.29 7.89 -19.73
C ARG A 62 -2.72 7.27 -21.06
N GLU A 63 -2.26 6.05 -21.34
CA GLU A 63 -2.56 5.35 -22.59
C GLU A 63 -4.06 5.06 -22.76
N ASN A 64 -4.74 4.66 -21.68
CA ASN A 64 -6.12 4.15 -21.76
C ASN A 64 -7.21 5.15 -21.37
N LEU A 65 -6.86 6.35 -20.87
CA LEU A 65 -7.80 7.41 -20.51
C LEU A 65 -7.41 8.72 -21.18
N VAL A 66 -6.23 9.24 -20.87
CA VAL A 66 -5.85 10.63 -21.22
C VAL A 66 -5.65 10.78 -22.73
N GLU A 67 -4.88 9.88 -23.36
CA GLU A 67 -4.63 9.91 -24.81
C GLU A 67 -5.89 9.65 -25.65
N LEU A 68 -6.94 9.08 -25.05
CA LEU A 68 -8.23 8.85 -25.70
C LEU A 68 -9.22 9.99 -25.49
N ALA A 69 -9.09 10.73 -24.38
CA ALA A 69 -10.02 11.79 -23.99
C ALA A 69 -9.59 13.18 -24.48
N LEU A 70 -8.29 13.40 -24.71
CA LEU A 70 -7.71 14.68 -25.14
C LEU A 70 -7.36 14.66 -26.63
N ASP A 71 -7.39 15.83 -27.27
CA ASP A 71 -6.81 16.02 -28.60
C ASP A 71 -5.28 16.23 -28.56
N ASP A 72 -4.61 16.20 -29.72
CA ASP A 72 -3.15 16.33 -29.83
C ASP A 72 -2.62 17.63 -29.21
N GLN A 73 -3.39 18.72 -29.26
CA GLN A 73 -2.97 20.01 -28.73
C GLN A 73 -3.08 20.03 -27.20
N GLN A 74 -4.21 19.57 -26.66
CA GLN A 74 -4.44 19.44 -25.23
C GLN A 74 -3.42 18.49 -24.60
N LEU A 75 -3.15 17.35 -25.25
CA LEU A 75 -2.19 16.37 -24.76
C LEU A 75 -0.77 16.97 -24.65
N ALA A 76 -0.37 17.78 -25.64
CA ALA A 76 0.92 18.47 -25.64
C ALA A 76 1.08 19.50 -24.51
N ASP A 77 -0.03 20.06 -24.02
CA ASP A 77 -0.04 21.03 -22.92
C ASP A 77 -0.02 20.36 -21.53
N THR A 78 -0.33 19.06 -21.44
CA THR A 78 -0.32 18.34 -20.16
C THR A 78 1.06 17.85 -19.75
N ARG A 79 1.33 17.84 -18.43
CA ARG A 79 2.58 17.35 -17.86
C ARG A 79 2.29 16.34 -16.75
N GLU A 80 2.74 15.10 -16.92
CA GLU A 80 2.51 14.01 -15.94
C GLU A 80 2.99 14.34 -14.52
N GLU A 81 3.99 15.22 -14.41
CA GLU A 81 4.57 15.70 -13.15
C GLU A 81 3.56 16.50 -12.29
N GLU A 82 2.58 17.11 -12.95
CA GLU A 82 1.54 17.94 -12.35
C GLU A 82 0.27 17.14 -12.04
N TRP A 83 0.21 15.87 -12.49
CA TRP A 83 -0.97 15.05 -12.31
C TRP A 83 -1.15 14.64 -10.85
N TRP A 84 -2.40 14.68 -10.39
CA TRP A 84 -2.74 14.31 -9.04
C TRP A 84 -4.15 13.73 -8.95
N PHE A 85 -4.41 13.02 -7.87
CA PHE A 85 -5.66 12.30 -7.65
C PHE A 85 -6.44 12.92 -6.50
N GLU A 86 -7.74 13.02 -6.67
CA GLU A 86 -8.73 13.36 -5.67
C GLU A 86 -9.73 12.22 -5.52
N GLU A 87 -10.34 12.06 -4.35
CA GLU A 87 -11.45 11.12 -4.18
C GLU A 87 -12.75 11.77 -4.67
N GLU A 88 -13.50 11.07 -5.52
CA GLU A 88 -14.77 11.60 -6.03
C GLU A 88 -15.79 11.73 -4.88
N PRO A 89 -16.37 12.93 -4.66
CA PRO A 89 -17.41 13.10 -3.65
C PRO A 89 -18.70 12.38 -4.08
N LEU A 90 -19.34 11.64 -3.17
CA LEU A 90 -20.56 10.87 -3.46
C LEU A 90 -21.84 11.66 -3.17
N GLY A 91 -21.77 12.84 -2.53
CA GLY A 91 -22.92 13.69 -2.24
C GLY A 91 -22.58 15.12 -1.84
N GLU A 92 -23.60 16.00 -1.83
CA GLU A 92 -23.48 17.39 -1.41
C GLU A 92 -23.09 17.48 0.08
N GLY A 93 -21.92 18.04 0.37
CA GLY A 93 -21.40 18.22 1.73
C GLY A 93 -20.39 17.16 2.20
N GLU A 94 -20.15 16.10 1.41
CA GLU A 94 -19.06 15.17 1.67
C GLU A 94 -17.74 15.77 1.19
N THR A 95 -16.81 15.91 2.12
CA THR A 95 -15.46 16.35 1.80
C THR A 95 -14.62 15.12 1.43
N GLY A 96 -14.07 15.06 0.22
CA GLY A 96 -13.23 13.95 -0.25
C GLY A 96 -12.03 13.69 0.67
N PHE A 97 -11.39 12.52 0.54
CA PHE A 97 -10.26 12.02 1.34
C PHE A 97 -9.94 12.83 2.62
N ALA A 98 -10.59 12.47 3.73
CA ALA A 98 -10.36 13.05 5.06
C ALA A 98 -10.56 14.58 5.17
N GLY A 99 -11.36 15.20 4.31
CA GLY A 99 -11.52 16.65 4.30
C GLY A 99 -10.39 17.42 3.61
N GLN A 100 -9.41 16.72 3.02
CA GLN A 100 -8.30 17.34 2.28
C GLN A 100 -8.52 17.35 0.77
N GLY A 101 -9.39 16.50 0.22
CA GLY A 101 -9.65 16.37 -1.22
C GLY A 101 -8.57 15.57 -1.95
N ALA A 102 -7.30 15.96 -1.82
CA ALA A 102 -6.18 15.26 -2.47
C ALA A 102 -5.85 13.90 -1.83
N CYS A 103 -5.74 12.87 -2.67
CA CYS A 103 -5.34 11.53 -2.26
C CYS A 103 -3.86 11.47 -1.85
N ARG A 104 -3.57 10.67 -0.82
CA ARG A 104 -2.20 10.40 -0.37
C ARG A 104 -1.54 9.37 -1.27
N TRP A 105 -0.95 9.81 -2.38
CA TRP A 105 -0.30 8.93 -3.36
C TRP A 105 0.78 8.00 -2.76
N HIS A 106 1.40 8.41 -1.65
CA HIS A 106 2.43 7.65 -0.95
C HIS A 106 1.87 6.51 -0.07
N TRP A 107 0.56 6.35 -0.01
CA TRP A 107 -0.10 5.23 0.64
C TRP A 107 -0.35 4.11 -0.36
N PRO A 108 -0.25 2.83 0.06
CA PRO A 108 -0.72 1.72 -0.75
C PRO A 108 -2.19 1.90 -1.10
N LEU A 109 -2.57 1.47 -2.30
CA LEU A 109 -3.95 1.56 -2.80
C LEU A 109 -4.98 0.95 -1.86
N ASP A 110 -4.66 -0.18 -1.24
CA ASP A 110 -5.53 -0.81 -0.24
C ASP A 110 -5.77 0.08 0.99
N LEU A 111 -4.74 0.81 1.43
CA LEU A 111 -4.88 1.72 2.56
C LEU A 111 -5.73 2.95 2.18
N ILE A 112 -5.56 3.49 0.97
CA ILE A 112 -6.40 4.57 0.44
C ILE A 112 -7.86 4.10 0.41
N HIS A 113 -8.11 2.92 -0.16
CA HIS A 113 -9.45 2.35 -0.24
C HIS A 113 -10.07 2.09 1.14
N LEU A 114 -9.32 1.47 2.05
CA LEU A 114 -9.80 1.20 3.41
C LEU A 114 -10.08 2.51 4.16
N HIS A 115 -9.21 3.51 4.05
CA HIS A 115 -9.40 4.81 4.67
C HIS A 115 -10.64 5.52 4.13
N SER A 116 -10.86 5.47 2.81
CA SER A 116 -12.09 5.95 2.16
C SER A 116 -13.33 5.22 2.70
N LEU A 117 -13.27 3.90 2.87
CA LEU A 117 -14.40 3.12 3.42
C LEU A 117 -14.72 3.48 4.87
N ILE A 118 -13.70 3.70 5.71
CA ILE A 118 -13.89 4.00 7.15
C ILE A 118 -14.30 5.47 7.35
N SER A 119 -13.80 6.38 6.53
CA SER A 119 -14.14 7.82 6.64
C SER A 119 -15.54 8.12 6.12
N ARG A 120 -16.14 7.21 5.34
CA ARG A 120 -17.52 7.35 4.88
C ARG A 120 -18.48 7.12 6.04
N PRO A 121 -19.43 8.04 6.28
CA PRO A 121 -20.53 7.74 7.19
C PRO A 121 -21.25 6.51 6.63
N ALA A 122 -21.43 5.48 7.47
CA ALA A 122 -22.24 4.33 7.09
C ALA A 122 -23.60 4.87 6.64
N SER A 123 -23.92 4.73 5.36
CA SER A 123 -25.22 5.12 4.82
C SER A 123 -26.27 4.45 5.70
N ALA A 124 -26.96 5.25 6.52
CA ALA A 124 -28.06 4.74 7.33
C ALA A 124 -29.04 4.09 6.34
N PRO A 125 -29.52 2.87 6.61
CA PRO A 125 -30.50 2.25 5.73
C PRO A 125 -31.64 3.24 5.53
N ALA A 126 -31.92 3.57 4.26
CA ALA A 126 -32.93 4.54 3.89
C ALA A 126 -34.22 4.28 4.69
N PRO A 127 -34.89 5.33 5.22
CA PRO A 127 -36.13 5.14 5.96
C PRO A 127 -37.12 4.40 5.06
N ALA A 128 -37.52 3.21 5.50
CA ALA A 128 -38.48 2.38 4.78
C ALA A 128 -39.72 3.22 4.45
N PRO A 129 -40.26 3.15 3.23
CA PRO A 129 -41.51 3.81 2.91
C PRO A 129 -42.62 3.34 3.87
N PRO A 130 -43.57 4.21 4.25
CA PRO A 130 -44.60 3.87 5.22
C PRO A 130 -45.41 2.65 4.76
N PRO A 131 -45.82 1.75 5.67
CA PRO A 131 -46.43 0.48 5.33
C PRO A 131 -47.84 0.71 4.75
N THR A 132 -47.97 0.59 3.43
CA THR A 132 -49.26 0.22 2.82
C THR A 132 -49.36 -1.30 2.78
N ALA A 133 -50.51 -1.78 3.24
CA ALA A 133 -50.74 -3.14 3.69
C ALA A 133 -50.53 -4.22 2.62
N SER A 134 -50.26 -5.43 3.13
CA SER A 134 -50.39 -6.76 2.51
C SER A 134 -49.26 -7.29 1.62
N SER A 135 -48.27 -7.95 2.25
CA SER A 135 -47.79 -9.32 1.91
C SER A 135 -46.77 -9.79 2.97
N PRO A 136 -46.85 -11.03 3.49
CA PRO A 136 -45.89 -11.53 4.47
C PRO A 136 -44.63 -12.01 3.74
N SER A 137 -43.70 -11.10 3.45
CA SER A 137 -42.37 -11.47 2.99
C SER A 137 -41.52 -11.85 4.20
N SER A 138 -41.17 -13.13 4.25
CA SER A 138 -40.18 -13.73 5.14
C SER A 138 -39.03 -12.78 5.48
N SER A 139 -38.80 -12.60 6.77
CA SER A 139 -37.62 -11.98 7.36
C SER A 139 -36.33 -12.64 6.85
N SER A 140 -35.79 -12.14 5.75
CA SER A 140 -34.44 -12.47 5.29
C SER A 140 -33.46 -11.56 6.01
N LEU A 141 -32.91 -12.03 7.13
CA LEU A 141 -31.66 -11.56 7.74
C LEU A 141 -30.43 -11.88 6.87
N ALA A 142 -30.58 -11.83 5.55
CA ALA A 142 -29.49 -11.96 4.60
C ALA A 142 -29.23 -10.55 4.06
N SER A 143 -28.32 -9.83 4.71
CA SER A 143 -27.57 -8.78 4.04
C SER A 143 -26.87 -9.43 2.85
N SER A 144 -27.54 -9.43 1.69
CA SER A 144 -26.89 -9.81 0.44
C SER A 144 -25.64 -8.93 0.33
N PRO A 145 -24.43 -9.48 0.15
CA PRO A 145 -23.24 -8.65 0.07
C PRO A 145 -23.46 -7.68 -1.09
N SER A 146 -23.60 -6.39 -0.80
CA SER A 146 -23.57 -5.38 -1.85
C SER A 146 -22.26 -5.57 -2.62
N PRO A 147 -22.28 -5.49 -3.97
CA PRO A 147 -21.06 -5.64 -4.73
C PRO A 147 -20.03 -4.61 -4.21
N PRO A 148 -18.74 -4.99 -4.10
CA PRO A 148 -17.72 -4.08 -3.63
C PRO A 148 -17.71 -2.84 -4.52
N GLN A 149 -17.99 -1.68 -3.93
CA GLN A 149 -18.00 -0.42 -4.68
C GLN A 149 -16.56 -0.09 -5.11
N PRO A 150 -16.34 0.33 -6.37
CA PRO A 150 -15.02 0.80 -6.79
C PRO A 150 -14.56 1.99 -5.94
N LEU A 151 -13.26 2.09 -5.72
CA LEU A 151 -12.65 3.34 -5.26
C LEU A 151 -12.71 4.33 -6.43
N ARG A 152 -13.49 5.40 -6.26
CA ARG A 152 -13.75 6.40 -7.31
C ARG A 152 -12.79 7.57 -7.12
N LEU A 153 -12.01 7.86 -8.14
CA LEU A 153 -10.95 8.85 -8.13
C LEU A 153 -11.15 9.84 -9.28
N LEU A 154 -10.88 11.11 -9.01
CA LEU A 154 -10.75 12.16 -10.00
C LEU A 154 -9.27 12.35 -10.32
N LEU A 155 -8.93 12.31 -11.61
CA LEU A 155 -7.61 12.67 -12.13
C LEU A 155 -7.64 14.13 -12.54
N HIS A 156 -6.77 14.90 -11.92
CA HIS A 156 -6.46 16.28 -12.30
C HIS A 156 -5.16 16.28 -13.09
N LEU A 157 -5.12 17.04 -14.18
CA LEU A 157 -4.00 17.09 -15.11
C LEU A 157 -3.10 18.30 -14.88
N SER A 158 -3.54 19.23 -14.04
CA SER A 158 -2.86 20.48 -13.73
C SER A 158 -3.08 20.93 -12.29
N HIS A 159 -2.38 22.00 -11.87
CA HIS A 159 -2.59 22.71 -10.60
C HIS A 159 -2.60 21.82 -9.34
N PRO A 160 -1.53 21.03 -9.10
CA PRO A 160 -1.46 20.21 -7.90
C PRO A 160 -1.51 21.09 -6.63
N PRO A 161 -2.32 20.72 -5.61
CA PRO A 161 -2.42 21.50 -4.38
C PRO A 161 -1.10 21.41 -3.59
N ALA A 162 -0.20 22.36 -3.84
CA ALA A 162 1.16 22.38 -3.28
C ALA A 162 1.21 22.51 -1.75
N ASP A 163 0.14 23.02 -1.15
CA ASP A 163 -0.07 23.09 0.30
C ASP A 163 -0.35 21.71 0.92
N LYS A 164 -0.91 20.78 0.14
CA LYS A 164 -1.32 19.43 0.59
C LYS A 164 -0.41 18.32 0.08
N LEU A 165 0.12 18.47 -1.13
CA LEU A 165 1.04 17.54 -1.78
C LEU A 165 2.47 18.05 -1.62
N LEU A 166 3.11 17.65 -0.51
CA LEU A 166 4.49 18.05 -0.19
C LEU A 166 5.54 17.56 -1.20
N VAL A 167 5.21 16.55 -2.01
CA VAL A 167 6.09 15.91 -2.99
C VAL A 167 5.25 15.50 -4.21
N SER A 168 5.83 15.61 -5.41
CA SER A 168 5.18 15.24 -6.67
C SER A 168 4.83 13.75 -6.73
N SER A 169 3.73 13.44 -7.42
CA SER A 169 3.21 12.09 -7.61
C SER A 169 3.98 11.31 -8.69
N SER A 170 5.32 11.37 -8.71
CA SER A 170 6.12 10.68 -9.74
C SER A 170 6.48 9.24 -9.34
N PRO A 171 6.70 8.33 -10.31
CA PRO A 171 7.18 6.98 -10.04
C PRO A 171 8.51 6.92 -9.27
N GLU A 172 9.41 7.88 -9.48
CA GLU A 172 10.69 8.00 -8.78
C GLU A 172 10.50 8.45 -7.32
N ALA A 173 9.61 9.41 -7.09
CA ALA A 173 9.23 9.82 -5.75
C ALA A 173 8.57 8.67 -4.98
N CYS A 174 7.68 7.94 -5.64
CA CYS A 174 7.07 6.71 -5.13
C CYS A 174 8.10 5.66 -4.74
N ARG A 175 9.07 5.38 -5.62
CA ARG A 175 10.16 4.44 -5.35
C ARG A 175 10.99 4.88 -4.13
N THR A 176 11.37 6.14 -4.07
CA THR A 176 12.18 6.69 -2.98
C THR A 176 11.45 6.56 -1.65
N GLN A 177 10.15 6.90 -1.64
CA GLN A 177 9.33 6.82 -0.44
C GLN A 177 9.12 5.37 0.03
N TRP A 178 8.89 4.44 -0.90
CA TRP A 178 8.80 3.01 -0.58
C TRP A 178 10.11 2.47 0.04
N ILE A 179 11.28 2.85 -0.51
CA ILE A 179 12.58 2.48 0.07
C ILE A 179 12.72 3.03 1.49
N ASN A 180 12.30 4.28 1.73
CA ASN A 180 12.36 4.89 3.06
C ASN A 180 11.48 4.14 4.06
N GLN A 181 10.26 3.76 3.68
CA GLN A 181 9.38 2.94 4.53
C GLN A 181 10.00 1.56 4.83
N LEU A 182 10.70 0.96 3.86
CA LEU A 182 11.36 -0.32 4.06
C LEU A 182 12.57 -0.22 5.01
N LYS A 183 13.36 0.86 4.90
CA LYS A 183 14.44 1.16 5.83
C LYS A 183 13.91 1.37 7.25
N GLU A 184 12.83 2.15 7.39
CA GLU A 184 12.15 2.39 8.65
C GLU A 184 11.70 1.06 9.28
N ALA A 185 11.03 0.20 8.49
CA ALA A 185 10.56 -1.09 8.95
C ALA A 185 11.71 -2.03 9.39
N ASP A 186 12.80 -2.08 8.64
CA ASP A 186 13.99 -2.87 8.99
C ASP A 186 14.70 -2.34 10.24
N PHE A 187 14.73 -1.01 10.40
CA PHE A 187 15.23 -0.39 11.62
C PHE A 187 14.36 -0.75 12.83
N VAL A 188 13.03 -0.76 12.71
CA VAL A 188 12.15 -1.19 13.81
C VAL A 188 12.37 -2.66 14.15
N ARG A 189 12.47 -3.55 13.14
CA ARG A 189 12.66 -4.99 13.35
C ARG A 189 14.00 -5.34 13.98
N TRP A 190 15.08 -4.70 13.52
CA TRP A 190 16.44 -5.16 13.79
C TRP A 190 17.41 -4.08 14.28
N ARG A 191 16.97 -2.81 14.40
CA ARG A 191 17.81 -1.61 14.62
C ARG A 191 18.92 -1.46 13.58
N ASN A 192 18.68 -1.96 12.37
CA ASN A 192 19.66 -1.98 11.30
C ASN A 192 18.99 -1.88 9.94
N THR A 193 19.46 -0.97 9.09
CA THR A 193 19.00 -0.79 7.70
C THR A 193 19.91 -1.49 6.68
N ALA A 194 20.97 -2.16 7.15
CA ALA A 194 22.02 -2.75 6.31
C ALA A 194 21.42 -3.63 5.21
N LYS A 195 20.38 -4.41 5.50
CA LYS A 195 19.73 -5.28 4.52
C LYS A 195 19.19 -4.51 3.33
N VAL A 196 18.44 -3.42 3.54
CA VAL A 196 17.91 -2.59 2.45
C VAL A 196 19.03 -1.84 1.73
N THR A 197 20.01 -1.34 2.47
CA THR A 197 21.11 -0.55 1.90
C THR A 197 22.19 -1.38 1.21
N SER A 198 22.31 -2.67 1.53
CA SER A 198 23.29 -3.58 0.94
C SER A 198 22.81 -4.26 -0.34
N LEU A 199 21.51 -4.14 -0.67
CA LEU A 199 20.99 -4.65 -1.94
C LEU A 199 21.62 -3.88 -3.09
N ARG A 200 22.13 -4.59 -4.10
CA ARG A 200 22.59 -3.95 -5.32
C ARG A 200 21.39 -3.27 -5.98
N LYS A 201 21.63 -2.14 -6.66
CA LYS A 201 20.59 -1.41 -7.41
C LYS A 201 19.79 -2.35 -8.32
N GLY A 202 20.46 -3.27 -9.01
CA GLY A 202 19.83 -4.29 -9.84
C GLY A 202 18.91 -5.27 -9.09
N ASP A 203 19.26 -5.67 -7.86
CA ASP A 203 18.44 -6.59 -7.06
C ASP A 203 17.22 -5.89 -6.45
N LEU A 204 17.37 -4.62 -6.12
CA LEU A 204 16.28 -3.77 -5.65
C LEU A 204 15.23 -3.56 -6.75
N GLU A 205 15.68 -3.19 -7.95
CA GLU A 205 14.84 -2.98 -9.13
C GLU A 205 14.22 -4.29 -9.66
N ALA A 206 15.03 -5.35 -9.80
CA ALA A 206 14.58 -6.61 -10.40
C ALA A 206 13.79 -7.53 -9.46
N GLY A 207 14.07 -7.50 -8.14
CA GLY A 207 13.55 -8.47 -7.18
C GLY A 207 12.43 -7.95 -6.28
N ARG A 208 12.47 -6.67 -5.87
CA ARG A 208 11.47 -6.10 -4.96
C ARG A 208 10.53 -5.08 -5.62
N LEU A 209 10.99 -4.36 -6.64
CA LEU A 209 10.19 -3.32 -7.32
C LEU A 209 9.46 -3.85 -8.56
N ARG A 210 10.07 -4.74 -9.35
CA ARG A 210 9.42 -5.36 -10.52
C ARG A 210 8.01 -5.92 -10.23
N PRO A 211 7.76 -6.58 -9.08
CA PRO A 211 6.41 -7.06 -8.75
C PRO A 211 5.37 -5.95 -8.50
N LEU A 212 5.80 -4.75 -8.09
CA LEU A 212 4.91 -3.59 -7.96
C LEU A 212 4.56 -2.97 -9.33
N HIS A 213 5.51 -2.99 -10.27
CA HIS A 213 5.35 -2.41 -11.60
C HIS A 213 4.60 -3.30 -12.60
N ALA A 214 4.66 -4.62 -12.44
CA ALA A 214 4.21 -5.57 -13.47
C ALA A 214 2.80 -6.13 -13.22
N HIS A 215 1.81 -5.27 -12.94
CA HIS A 215 0.39 -5.58 -12.67
C HIS A 215 0.01 -7.07 -12.92
N GLY A 216 0.11 -7.89 -11.86
CA GLY A 216 -0.67 -9.13 -11.76
C GLY A 216 0.04 -10.49 -11.83
N LEU A 217 1.31 -10.66 -12.24
CA LEU A 217 1.85 -12.03 -12.45
C LEU A 217 3.20 -12.35 -11.81
N ALA A 218 3.84 -11.39 -11.15
CA ALA A 218 5.13 -11.66 -10.50
C ALA A 218 4.95 -12.54 -9.26
N ARG A 219 5.76 -13.62 -9.19
CA ARG A 219 5.95 -14.45 -8.00
C ARG A 219 6.15 -13.54 -6.78
N PRO A 220 5.48 -13.79 -5.64
CA PRO A 220 5.70 -13.01 -4.42
C PRO A 220 7.21 -12.99 -4.14
N PRO A 221 7.77 -11.84 -3.71
CA PRO A 221 9.17 -11.80 -3.34
C PRO A 221 9.44 -12.93 -2.33
N PRO A 222 10.57 -13.65 -2.46
CA PRO A 222 10.89 -14.70 -1.51
C PRO A 222 10.82 -14.11 -0.09
N PRO A 223 10.31 -14.87 0.91
CA PRO A 223 10.38 -14.43 2.30
C PRO A 223 11.83 -14.05 2.60
N ASP A 224 12.03 -12.95 3.34
CA ASP A 224 13.38 -12.49 3.68
C ASP A 224 14.18 -13.69 4.21
N PRO A 225 15.36 -13.99 3.63
CA PRO A 225 16.17 -15.07 4.14
C PRO A 225 16.49 -14.79 5.61
N PRO A 226 16.50 -15.81 6.49
CA PRO A 226 17.00 -15.65 7.85
C PRO A 226 18.40 -15.05 7.77
N PRO A 227 18.80 -14.18 8.73
CA PRO A 227 20.11 -13.55 8.68
C PRO A 227 21.18 -14.64 8.57
N SER A 228 21.83 -14.72 7.40
CA SER A 228 23.02 -15.54 7.27
C SER A 228 24.04 -15.00 8.28
N PRO A 229 24.77 -15.88 9.00
CA PRO A 229 25.85 -15.45 9.87
C PRO A 229 26.98 -14.90 9.00
N ALA A 230 26.88 -13.63 8.61
CA ALA A 230 28.00 -12.92 8.04
C ALA A 230 29.06 -12.84 9.14
N SER A 231 30.16 -13.57 8.93
CA SER A 231 31.39 -13.45 9.69
C SER A 231 31.72 -11.98 9.90
N HIS A 232 31.67 -11.54 11.14
CA HIS A 232 32.00 -10.18 11.53
C HIS A 232 33.46 -9.85 11.21
N SER A 233 33.72 -9.16 10.11
CA SER A 233 34.91 -8.31 9.98
C SER A 233 34.60 -7.01 10.73
N ARG A 234 34.95 -6.94 12.01
CA ARG A 234 34.93 -5.67 12.77
C ARG A 234 35.90 -4.68 12.10
N PRO A 235 35.52 -3.41 11.84
CA PRO A 235 36.49 -2.36 11.58
C PRO A 235 37.28 -2.03 12.87
N PRO A 236 38.55 -1.63 12.77
CA PRO A 236 39.39 -1.34 13.93
C PRO A 236 39.02 0.01 14.56
N SER A 237 39.30 0.13 15.87
CA SER A 237 39.42 1.37 16.65
C SER A 237 38.14 1.98 17.24
N THR A 238 37.81 1.59 18.48
CA THR A 238 38.05 2.39 19.71
C THR A 238 37.50 1.61 20.91
N ASP A 239 38.39 1.15 21.77
CA ASP A 239 38.09 0.69 23.14
C ASP A 239 38.38 1.88 24.09
N PRO A 240 37.65 2.03 25.19
CA PRO A 240 38.18 1.46 26.43
C PRO A 240 37.11 0.93 27.40
N SER A 241 37.35 -0.25 27.97
CA SER A 241 37.37 -0.49 29.44
C SER A 241 37.28 -1.98 29.72
N ALA A 242 38.31 -2.50 30.37
CA ALA A 242 38.46 -3.87 30.80
C ALA A 242 37.42 -4.32 31.85
N ASN A 243 36.99 -5.58 31.76
CA ASN A 243 37.21 -6.53 32.86
C ASN A 243 37.15 -7.99 32.37
N PRO A 244 38.09 -8.86 32.78
CA PRO A 244 38.16 -10.26 32.34
C PRO A 244 37.63 -11.21 33.42
N SER A 245 36.82 -12.20 33.05
CA SER A 245 36.84 -13.56 33.64
C SER A 245 35.74 -14.46 33.06
N GLY A 246 36.14 -15.65 32.59
CA GLY A 246 35.32 -16.86 32.71
C GLY A 246 34.87 -17.58 31.44
N GLY A 247 35.69 -18.53 30.99
CA GLY A 247 35.23 -19.90 30.70
C GLY A 247 34.54 -20.18 29.36
N GLY A 248 35.27 -20.82 28.44
CA GLY A 248 34.75 -21.32 27.18
C GLY A 248 33.88 -22.58 27.30
N GLY A 249 33.18 -22.90 26.21
CA GLY A 249 32.58 -24.21 25.99
C GLY A 249 31.30 -24.17 25.15
N GLY A 250 31.27 -24.94 24.07
CA GLY A 250 30.03 -25.47 23.50
C GLY A 250 29.43 -24.69 22.33
N GLY A 251 29.98 -24.90 21.13
CA GLY A 251 29.30 -24.61 19.87
C GLY A 251 28.12 -25.57 19.66
N GLY A 252 26.97 -25.25 20.23
CA GLY A 252 25.68 -25.80 19.83
C GLY A 252 25.06 -24.93 18.72
N PRO A 253 24.29 -25.51 17.78
CA PRO A 253 23.60 -24.72 16.76
C PRO A 253 22.59 -23.81 17.45
N LYS A 254 22.84 -22.50 17.42
CA LYS A 254 21.89 -21.50 17.95
C LYS A 254 20.59 -21.63 17.14
N PRO A 255 19.43 -21.80 17.80
CA PRO A 255 18.16 -21.93 17.11
C PRO A 255 17.92 -20.70 16.22
N GLU A 256 17.43 -21.03 15.03
CA GLU A 256 17.29 -20.21 13.84
C GLU A 256 16.56 -18.87 14.10
N SER A 257 17.17 -17.78 13.64
CA SER A 257 16.86 -16.36 13.94
C SER A 257 15.54 -15.83 13.32
N ALA A 258 14.56 -16.70 13.07
CA ALA A 258 13.20 -16.30 12.73
C ALA A 258 12.48 -15.62 13.93
N TYR A 259 12.99 -15.83 15.16
CA TYR A 259 12.46 -15.26 16.41
C TYR A 259 13.20 -14.00 16.90
N THR A 260 14.08 -13.39 16.10
CA THR A 260 14.95 -12.28 16.54
C THR A 260 14.41 -10.90 16.14
N VAL A 261 13.12 -10.81 15.80
CA VAL A 261 12.45 -9.53 15.56
C VAL A 261 12.28 -8.83 16.90
N ARG A 262 12.89 -7.65 17.05
CA ARG A 262 12.85 -6.87 18.29
C ARG A 262 11.51 -6.17 18.49
N ALA A 263 11.00 -5.57 17.41
CA ALA A 263 9.72 -4.89 17.41
C ALA A 263 9.03 -5.04 16.06
N LEU A 264 7.70 -4.98 16.08
CA LEU A 264 6.85 -5.06 14.90
C LEU A 264 6.62 -3.66 14.33
N PRO A 265 6.90 -3.42 13.02
CA PRO A 265 6.59 -2.14 12.38
C PRO A 265 5.10 -2.08 12.06
N ILE A 266 4.33 -1.50 12.99
CA ILE A 266 2.88 -1.36 12.89
C ILE A 266 2.54 0.13 12.85
N LYS A 267 1.67 0.51 11.91
CA LYS A 267 1.09 1.85 11.80
C LYS A 267 -0.42 1.72 11.89
N VAL A 268 -1.04 2.50 12.79
CA VAL A 268 -2.49 2.57 12.95
C VAL A 268 -2.96 3.90 12.40
N TYR A 269 -3.80 3.83 11.37
CA TYR A 269 -4.41 4.97 10.71
C TYR A 269 -5.79 5.19 11.30
N LEU A 270 -6.03 6.42 11.74
CA LEU A 270 -7.30 6.84 12.32
C LEU A 270 -8.04 7.74 11.31
N PRO A 271 -9.39 7.78 11.36
CA PRO A 271 -10.18 8.70 10.52
C PRO A 271 -9.87 10.18 10.78
N ASP A 272 -10.49 11.06 9.98
CA ASP A 272 -10.49 12.52 10.19
C ASP A 272 -9.10 13.16 10.24
N ASN A 273 -8.12 12.59 9.52
CA ASN A 273 -6.73 13.03 9.54
C ASN A 273 -6.07 13.05 10.91
N ALA A 274 -6.55 12.22 11.85
CA ALA A 274 -5.85 12.04 13.11
C ALA A 274 -4.41 11.54 12.87
N PRO A 275 -3.45 11.94 13.72
CA PRO A 275 -2.06 11.52 13.58
C PRO A 275 -1.93 10.00 13.53
N VAL A 276 -1.04 9.50 12.66
CA VAL A 276 -0.74 8.07 12.57
C VAL A 276 -0.11 7.63 13.89
N VAL A 277 -0.70 6.60 14.51
CA VAL A 277 -0.16 6.03 15.75
C VAL A 277 0.86 4.96 15.38
N GLN A 278 2.06 5.09 15.91
CA GLN A 278 3.16 4.16 15.70
C GLN A 278 3.94 3.99 17.00
N GLU A 279 3.82 2.82 17.61
CA GLU A 279 4.46 2.48 18.88
C GLU A 279 5.40 1.28 18.71
N VAL A 280 6.33 1.14 19.66
CA VAL A 280 7.27 0.01 19.68
C VAL A 280 6.57 -1.20 20.32
N ILE A 281 6.19 -2.16 19.49
CA ILE A 281 5.49 -3.38 19.95
C ILE A 281 6.44 -4.57 19.86
N THR A 282 6.81 -5.15 21.00
CA THR A 282 7.62 -6.37 21.07
C THR A 282 6.73 -7.59 20.75
N PRO A 283 7.16 -8.53 19.88
CA PRO A 283 6.34 -9.68 19.49
C PRO A 283 6.09 -10.70 20.61
N LEU A 284 6.87 -10.66 21.69
CA LEU A 284 6.74 -11.53 22.86
C LEU A 284 6.78 -10.66 24.11
N ASN A 285 5.89 -10.91 25.06
CA ASN A 285 6.03 -10.35 26.40
C ASN A 285 7.22 -11.04 27.07
N LEU A 286 8.25 -10.26 27.39
CA LEU A 286 9.27 -10.67 28.36
C LEU A 286 8.66 -10.41 29.73
N ASP A 287 7.90 -11.37 30.24
CA ASP A 287 7.59 -11.45 31.68
C ASP A 287 8.85 -11.87 32.47
#